data_AF-A0A2R3JXB7-F1
#
_entry.id   AF-A0A2R3JXB7-F1
#
_cell.length_a   1.000
_cell.length_b   1.000
_cell.length_c   1.000
_cell.angle_alpha   90.00
_cell.angle_beta   90.00
_cell.angle_gamma   90.00
#
_symmetry.space_group_name_H-M   'P 1'
#
loop_
_entity.id
_entity.type
_entity.pdbx_description
1 polymer ?
#
loop_
_entity_poly.entity_id
_entity_poly.type
_entity_poly.pdbx_seq_one_letter_code
_entity_poly.pdbx_strand_id
1 'polypeptide(L)'
;MSTLTTAIEQQLRQNYQRPIIKTPTQGIWYTGADLLEDAALCRTSLQQQAVTPGQTILISLINLTTLPALLLASWQLNLTVQLTPPTATLPQLAPQRYAAMVYPPAQMQQLAQQLNPTEISRLPLLLNTAPDFAYFVHDLAPKLTTATPPALILAAGHAYSLADLKQAANSPSTPVIDIYDFETGIRPLLATLLNLTPFTLAAG
;
A
#
# COMPACT_ATOMS: atom_id res chain seq x y z
N MET A 1 -16.85 -0.42 3.28
CA MET A 1 -15.67 0.39 3.63
C MET A 1 -15.47 0.32 5.13
N SER A 2 -14.22 0.22 5.59
CA SER A 2 -13.92 0.15 7.02
C SER A 2 -13.91 1.53 7.66
N THR A 3 -14.16 1.60 8.98
CA THR A 3 -14.15 2.86 9.74
C THR A 3 -12.77 3.55 9.78
N LEU A 4 -11.69 2.83 9.46
CA LEU A 4 -10.34 3.39 9.31
C LEU A 4 -10.19 4.11 7.98
N THR A 5 -10.49 3.42 6.86
CA THR A 5 -10.34 3.98 5.51
C THR A 5 -11.18 5.24 5.33
N THR A 6 -12.43 5.24 5.79
CA THR A 6 -13.31 6.42 5.73
C THR A 6 -12.76 7.59 6.55
N ALA A 7 -12.18 7.32 7.72
CA ALA A 7 -11.61 8.38 8.57
C ALA A 7 -10.38 9.02 7.91
N ILE A 8 -9.47 8.21 7.36
CA ILE A 8 -8.29 8.73 6.63
C ILE A 8 -8.75 9.52 5.40
N GLU A 9 -9.65 8.97 4.57
CA GLU A 9 -10.15 9.69 3.40
C GLU A 9 -10.79 11.02 3.74
N GLN A 10 -11.59 11.07 4.81
CA GLN A 10 -12.22 12.29 5.27
C GLN A 10 -11.16 13.33 5.67
N GLN A 11 -10.12 12.92 6.40
CA GLN A 11 -9.01 13.80 6.75
C GLN A 11 -8.31 14.35 5.50
N LEU A 12 -7.93 13.46 4.56
CA LEU A 12 -7.28 13.86 3.31
C LEU A 12 -8.15 14.84 2.50
N ARG A 13 -9.47 14.63 2.44
CA ARG A 13 -10.41 15.54 1.74
C ARG A 13 -10.52 16.90 2.43
N GLN A 14 -10.55 16.93 3.75
CA GLN A 14 -10.59 18.17 4.53
C GLN A 14 -9.29 18.98 4.40
N ASN A 15 -8.17 18.31 4.10
CA ASN A 15 -6.85 18.93 3.97
C ASN A 15 -6.30 18.75 2.54
N TYR A 16 -7.18 18.88 1.55
CA TYR A 16 -6.94 18.53 0.17
C TYR A 16 -5.64 19.14 -0.39
N GLN A 17 -5.36 20.41 -0.14
CA GLN A 17 -4.17 21.10 -0.65
C GLN A 17 -3.01 21.16 0.36
N ARG A 18 -3.18 20.62 1.56
CA ARG A 18 -2.18 20.75 2.62
C ARG A 18 -1.05 19.75 2.38
N PRO A 19 0.23 20.14 2.51
CA PRO A 19 1.34 19.21 2.51
C PRO A 19 1.21 18.18 3.64
N ILE A 20 1.33 16.90 3.32
CA ILE A 20 1.19 15.79 4.28
C ILE A 20 2.48 14.99 4.36
N ILE A 21 3.02 14.57 3.22
CA ILE A 21 4.14 13.63 3.18
C ILE A 21 5.23 14.15 2.25
N LYS A 22 6.48 14.11 2.72
CA LYS A 22 7.64 14.54 1.95
C LYS A 22 8.46 13.35 1.45
N THR A 23 8.86 13.36 0.18
CA THR A 23 9.87 12.42 -0.33
C THR A 23 11.23 12.74 0.33
N PRO A 24 11.95 11.75 0.88
CA PRO A 24 13.28 12.00 1.41
C PRO A 24 14.30 12.32 0.31
N THR A 25 14.16 11.74 -0.89
CA THR A 25 15.14 11.84 -1.98
C THR A 25 15.05 13.14 -2.78
N GLN A 26 13.84 13.58 -3.11
CA GLN A 26 13.59 14.73 -3.99
C GLN A 26 13.10 15.97 -3.22
N GLY A 27 12.77 15.83 -1.95
CA GLY A 27 12.23 16.88 -1.12
C GLY A 27 10.85 17.41 -1.53
N ILE A 28 10.14 16.70 -2.42
CA ILE A 28 8.80 17.02 -2.89
C ILE A 28 7.79 16.74 -1.79
N TRP A 29 6.84 17.66 -1.60
CA TRP A 29 5.70 17.48 -0.71
C TRP A 29 4.48 17.03 -1.51
N TYR A 30 3.85 15.96 -1.05
CA TYR A 30 2.55 15.52 -1.54
C TYR A 30 1.45 15.90 -0.56
N THR A 31 0.30 16.19 -1.13
CA THR A 31 -0.89 16.73 -0.47
C THR A 31 -1.97 15.67 -0.29
N GLY A 32 -3.07 16.06 0.38
CA GLY A 32 -4.26 15.21 0.45
C GLY A 32 -4.83 14.85 -0.92
N ALA A 33 -4.78 15.79 -1.87
CA ALA A 33 -5.24 15.60 -3.24
C ALA A 33 -4.43 14.51 -3.95
N ASP A 34 -3.11 14.60 -3.88
CA ASP A 34 -2.20 13.65 -4.54
C ASP A 34 -2.42 12.23 -4.03
N LEU A 35 -2.55 12.06 -2.70
CA LEU A 35 -2.79 10.75 -2.08
C LEU A 35 -4.17 10.18 -2.43
N LEU A 36 -5.20 11.02 -2.51
CA LEU A 36 -6.55 10.59 -2.86
C LEU A 36 -6.65 10.18 -4.34
N GLU A 37 -5.99 10.91 -5.23
CA GLU A 37 -5.91 10.57 -6.65
C GLU A 37 -5.16 9.26 -6.85
N ASP A 38 -4.00 9.10 -6.23
CA ASP A 38 -3.22 7.85 -6.29
C ASP A 38 -4.02 6.66 -5.75
N ALA A 39 -4.74 6.84 -4.64
CA ALA A 39 -5.59 5.80 -4.07
C ALA A 39 -6.74 5.43 -5.01
N ALA A 40 -7.36 6.42 -5.67
CA ALA A 40 -8.43 6.19 -6.64
C ALA A 40 -7.93 5.44 -7.88
N LEU A 41 -6.76 5.81 -8.41
CA LEU A 41 -6.12 5.13 -9.54
C LEU A 41 -5.77 3.68 -9.21
N CYS A 42 -5.11 3.45 -8.06
CA CYS A 42 -4.78 2.12 -7.58
C CYS A 42 -6.04 1.25 -7.41
N ARG A 43 -7.09 1.82 -6.79
CA ARG A 43 -8.36 1.10 -6.57
C ARG A 43 -9.02 0.73 -7.88
N THR A 44 -9.18 1.68 -8.80
CA THR A 44 -9.81 1.43 -10.11
C THR A 44 -9.03 0.37 -10.89
N SER A 45 -7.69 0.46 -10.89
CA SER A 45 -6.84 -0.51 -11.57
C SER A 45 -7.03 -1.92 -10.99
N LEU A 46 -6.96 -2.09 -9.66
CA LEU A 46 -7.18 -3.38 -9.01
C LEU A 46 -8.58 -3.96 -9.31
N GLN A 47 -9.62 -3.11 -9.32
CA GLN A 47 -10.98 -3.53 -9.68
C GLN A 47 -11.09 -4.00 -11.13
N GLN A 48 -10.45 -3.30 -12.07
CA GLN A 48 -10.44 -3.68 -13.49
C GLN A 48 -9.75 -5.02 -13.73
N GLN A 49 -8.80 -5.39 -12.88
CA GLN A 49 -8.13 -6.69 -12.93
C GLN A 49 -8.84 -7.78 -12.11
N ALA A 50 -10.12 -7.56 -11.78
CA ALA A 50 -10.95 -8.50 -11.04
C ALA A 50 -10.34 -8.96 -9.70
N VAL A 51 -9.52 -8.11 -9.06
CA VAL A 51 -9.06 -8.36 -7.68
C VAL A 51 -10.27 -8.22 -6.76
N THR A 52 -10.63 -9.31 -6.09
CA THR A 52 -11.86 -9.44 -5.31
C THR A 52 -11.63 -9.37 -3.80
N PRO A 53 -12.64 -8.93 -3.02
CA PRO A 53 -12.62 -8.96 -1.56
C PRO A 53 -12.09 -10.28 -0.97
N GLY A 54 -11.32 -10.17 0.12
CA GLY A 54 -10.72 -11.31 0.83
C GLY A 54 -9.36 -11.73 0.28
N GLN A 55 -9.00 -11.34 -0.95
CA GLN A 55 -7.69 -11.66 -1.51
C GLN A 55 -6.57 -10.86 -0.84
N THR A 56 -5.36 -11.41 -0.93
CA THR A 56 -4.15 -10.79 -0.39
C THR A 56 -3.35 -10.14 -1.52
N ILE A 57 -2.84 -8.94 -1.28
CA ILE A 57 -1.81 -8.33 -2.12
C ILE A 57 -0.49 -8.27 -1.36
N LEU A 58 0.63 -8.40 -2.07
CA LEU A 58 1.96 -8.20 -1.51
C LEU A 58 2.46 -6.81 -1.87
N ILE A 59 2.95 -6.08 -0.88
CA ILE A 59 3.61 -4.79 -1.07
C ILE A 59 5.02 -4.87 -0.50
N SER A 60 6.00 -4.55 -1.35
CA SER A 60 7.40 -4.36 -0.97
C SER A 60 7.95 -3.15 -1.72
N LEU A 61 8.31 -2.10 -0.98
CA LEU A 61 8.61 -0.78 -1.54
C LEU A 61 9.93 -0.22 -1.01
N ILE A 62 10.64 0.49 -1.89
CA ILE A 62 11.73 1.40 -1.48
C ILE A 62 11.20 2.83 -1.40
N ASN A 63 10.36 3.24 -2.36
CA ASN A 63 9.63 4.51 -2.25
C ASN A 63 8.41 4.34 -1.35
N LEU A 64 8.52 4.81 -0.12
CA LEU A 64 7.49 4.66 0.90
C LEU A 64 6.37 5.71 0.77
N THR A 65 6.52 6.75 -0.07
CA THR A 65 5.51 7.81 -0.21
C THR A 65 4.21 7.34 -0.85
N THR A 66 4.26 6.26 -1.62
CA THR A 66 3.10 5.63 -2.28
C THR A 66 2.33 4.69 -1.36
N LEU A 67 2.93 4.27 -0.25
CA LEU A 67 2.33 3.29 0.66
C LEU A 67 0.93 3.72 1.18
N PRO A 68 0.69 4.97 1.62
CA PRO A 68 -0.65 5.39 2.08
C PRO A 68 -1.74 5.16 1.03
N ALA A 69 -1.47 5.52 -0.22
CA ALA A 69 -2.42 5.37 -1.32
C ALA A 69 -2.73 3.89 -1.59
N LEU A 70 -1.71 3.04 -1.59
CA LEU A 70 -1.88 1.59 -1.78
C LEU A 70 -2.64 0.94 -0.62
N LEU A 71 -2.35 1.30 0.62
CA LEU A 71 -3.08 0.80 1.79
C LEU A 71 -4.56 1.18 1.71
N LEU A 72 -4.86 2.45 1.41
CA LEU A 72 -6.23 2.93 1.25
C LEU A 72 -6.96 2.18 0.13
N ALA A 73 -6.38 2.14 -1.07
CA ALA A 73 -6.99 1.45 -2.22
C ALA A 73 -7.31 -0.02 -1.89
N SER A 74 -6.37 -0.71 -1.26
CA SER A 74 -6.49 -2.14 -0.95
C SER A 74 -7.57 -2.42 0.10
N TRP A 75 -7.55 -1.68 1.20
CA TRP A 75 -8.52 -1.86 2.27
C TRP A 75 -9.94 -1.44 1.88
N GLN A 76 -10.09 -0.47 0.97
CA GLN A 76 -11.39 -0.10 0.42
C GLN A 76 -12.01 -1.21 -0.43
N LEU A 77 -11.18 -2.05 -1.04
CA LEU A 77 -11.58 -3.26 -1.77
C LEU A 77 -11.71 -4.49 -0.86
N ASN A 78 -11.59 -4.31 0.46
CA ASN A 78 -11.56 -5.40 1.45
C ASN A 78 -10.46 -6.43 1.17
N LEU A 79 -9.28 -5.96 0.73
CA LEU A 79 -8.11 -6.80 0.53
C LEU A 79 -7.26 -6.86 1.80
N THR A 80 -6.57 -7.98 1.97
CA THR A 80 -5.49 -8.11 2.94
C THR A 80 -4.20 -7.60 2.31
N VAL A 81 -3.45 -6.78 3.03
CA VAL A 81 -2.13 -6.31 2.59
C VAL A 81 -1.08 -7.10 3.35
N GLN A 82 -0.23 -7.83 2.65
CA GLN A 82 1.03 -8.31 3.21
C GLN A 82 2.12 -7.29 2.87
N LEU A 83 2.71 -6.69 3.89
CA LEU A 83 3.78 -5.70 3.76
C LEU A 83 5.10 -6.32 4.21
N THR A 84 6.07 -6.35 3.31
CA THR A 84 7.38 -6.98 3.56
C THR A 84 8.53 -6.12 3.09
N PRO A 85 9.63 -6.03 3.86
CA PRO A 85 10.80 -5.24 3.48
C PRO A 85 11.39 -5.76 2.16
N PRO A 86 11.89 -4.88 1.28
CA PRO A 86 12.56 -5.31 0.06
C PRO A 86 13.86 -6.03 0.42
N THR A 87 14.15 -7.11 -0.30
CA THR A 87 15.39 -7.87 -0.17
C THR A 87 16.35 -7.54 -1.31
N ALA A 88 17.66 -7.68 -1.09
CA ALA A 88 18.64 -7.52 -2.19
C ALA A 88 18.51 -8.60 -3.27
N THR A 89 18.04 -9.80 -2.88
CA THR A 89 17.78 -10.91 -3.79
C THR A 89 16.46 -10.71 -4.54
N LEU A 90 16.44 -11.15 -5.81
CA LEU A 90 15.21 -11.19 -6.61
C LEU A 90 14.19 -12.12 -5.92
N PRO A 91 12.97 -11.64 -5.61
CA PRO A 91 11.98 -12.45 -4.93
C PRO A 91 11.41 -13.52 -5.88
N GLN A 92 11.05 -14.67 -5.34
CA GLN A 92 10.29 -15.65 -6.08
C GLN A 92 8.82 -15.22 -6.15
N LEU A 93 8.25 -15.17 -7.35
CA LEU A 93 6.82 -14.89 -7.51
C LEU A 93 5.99 -16.02 -6.91
N ALA A 94 4.97 -15.63 -6.14
CA ALA A 94 4.02 -16.54 -5.54
C ALA A 94 2.60 -16.19 -6.00
N PRO A 95 2.28 -16.33 -7.30
CA PRO A 95 0.98 -15.92 -7.85
C PRO A 95 -0.19 -16.67 -7.20
N GLN A 96 0.03 -17.90 -6.72
CA GLN A 96 -1.00 -18.65 -6.00
C GLN A 96 -1.33 -18.08 -4.61
N ARG A 97 -0.49 -17.18 -4.08
CA ARG A 97 -0.64 -16.60 -2.73
C ARG A 97 -1.15 -15.15 -2.77
N TYR A 98 -0.87 -14.42 -3.84
CA TYR A 98 -1.18 -13.00 -3.96
C TYR A 98 -1.91 -12.69 -5.26
N ALA A 99 -3.01 -11.96 -5.16
CA ALA A 99 -3.74 -11.48 -6.33
C ALA A 99 -2.99 -10.36 -7.06
N ALA A 100 -2.23 -9.55 -6.31
CA ALA A 100 -1.34 -8.55 -6.87
C ALA A 100 -0.04 -8.45 -6.05
N MET A 101 1.06 -8.07 -6.70
CA MET A 101 2.38 -7.95 -6.09
C MET A 101 3.05 -6.67 -6.55
N VAL A 102 3.60 -5.93 -5.59
CA VAL A 102 4.37 -4.71 -5.83
C VAL A 102 5.77 -4.91 -5.27
N TYR A 103 6.78 -4.65 -6.09
CA TYR A 103 8.20 -4.74 -5.73
C TYR A 103 8.93 -3.45 -6.12
N PRO A 104 10.18 -3.25 -5.67
CA PRO A 104 11.01 -2.16 -6.14
C PRO A 104 11.16 -2.14 -7.68
N PRO A 105 11.29 -0.96 -8.32
CA PRO A 105 11.28 -0.84 -9.78
C PRO A 105 12.30 -1.73 -10.51
N ALA A 106 13.53 -1.84 -9.98
CA ALA A 106 14.57 -2.70 -10.55
C ALA A 106 14.16 -4.19 -10.51
N GLN A 107 13.56 -4.64 -9.41
CA GLN A 107 13.05 -6.01 -9.29
C GLN A 107 11.85 -6.24 -10.21
N MET A 108 10.92 -5.29 -10.28
CA MET A 108 9.79 -5.35 -11.23
C MET A 108 10.28 -5.51 -12.67
N GLN A 109 11.34 -4.80 -13.07
CA GLN A 109 11.91 -4.93 -14.40
C GLN A 109 12.56 -6.29 -14.65
N GLN A 110 13.31 -6.82 -13.69
CA GLN A 110 13.95 -8.13 -13.79
C GLN A 110 12.92 -9.27 -13.80
N LEU A 111 11.92 -9.21 -12.92
CA LEU A 111 10.84 -10.20 -12.84
C LEU A 111 9.99 -10.22 -14.11
N ALA A 112 9.74 -9.05 -14.72
CA ALA A 112 8.98 -8.95 -15.97
C ALA A 112 9.57 -9.79 -17.11
N GLN A 113 10.90 -10.03 -17.11
CA GLN A 113 11.56 -10.87 -18.11
C GLN A 113 11.33 -12.38 -17.89
N GLN A 114 10.83 -12.76 -16.72
CA GLN A 114 10.64 -14.14 -16.28
C GLN A 114 9.16 -14.51 -16.17
N LEU A 115 8.25 -13.58 -16.46
CA LEU A 115 6.81 -13.82 -16.35
C LEU A 115 6.32 -14.72 -17.46
N ASN A 116 5.36 -15.59 -17.10
CA ASN A 116 4.42 -16.11 -18.06
C ASN A 116 3.30 -15.08 -18.27
N PRO A 117 3.22 -14.38 -19.43
CA PRO A 117 2.24 -13.33 -19.65
C PRO A 117 0.80 -13.84 -19.75
N THR A 118 0.59 -15.15 -19.86
CA THR A 118 -0.77 -15.73 -19.82
C THR A 118 -1.30 -15.91 -18.40
N GLU A 119 -0.45 -15.71 -17.39
CA GLU A 119 -0.80 -15.89 -15.97
C GLU A 119 -0.67 -14.58 -15.20
N ILE A 120 0.39 -13.81 -15.47
CA ILE A 120 0.72 -12.60 -14.72
C ILE A 120 0.91 -11.44 -15.69
N SER A 121 0.08 -10.42 -15.49
CA SER A 121 0.17 -9.17 -16.22
C SER A 121 0.94 -8.12 -15.41
N ARG A 122 1.83 -7.37 -16.07
CA ARG A 122 2.48 -6.18 -15.50
C ARG A 122 1.69 -4.95 -15.91
N LEU A 123 1.24 -4.17 -14.93
CA LEU A 123 0.41 -2.99 -15.15
C LEU A 123 1.11 -1.74 -14.63
N PRO A 124 1.47 -0.80 -15.52
CA PRO A 124 1.97 0.50 -15.10
C PRO A 124 0.81 1.40 -14.64
N LEU A 125 1.07 2.23 -13.62
CA LEU A 125 0.19 3.33 -13.22
C LEU A 125 1.02 4.59 -13.03
N LEU A 126 0.53 5.71 -13.55
CA LEU A 126 1.12 7.01 -13.29
C LEU A 126 0.55 7.55 -11.98
N LEU A 127 1.33 7.44 -10.91
CA LEU A 127 0.97 7.96 -9.59
C LEU A 127 1.74 9.26 -9.33
N ASN A 128 1.10 10.20 -8.65
CA ASN A 128 1.73 11.44 -8.19
C ASN A 128 2.93 11.12 -7.29
N THR A 129 2.78 10.16 -6.38
CA THR A 129 3.84 9.74 -5.44
C THR A 129 4.90 8.82 -6.05
N ALA A 130 4.61 8.21 -7.21
CA ALA A 130 5.51 7.30 -7.92
C ALA A 130 5.21 7.28 -9.42
N PRO A 131 5.88 8.14 -10.22
CA PRO A 131 5.59 8.25 -11.66
C PRO A 131 5.95 6.99 -12.46
N ASP A 132 6.91 6.18 -11.98
CA ASP A 132 7.32 4.92 -12.60
C ASP A 132 6.69 3.69 -11.93
N PHE A 133 5.51 3.86 -11.29
CA PHE A 133 4.87 2.77 -10.57
C PHE A 133 4.36 1.68 -11.51
N ALA A 134 4.56 0.43 -11.10
CA ALA A 134 3.93 -0.72 -11.72
C ALA A 134 3.67 -1.79 -10.66
N TYR A 135 2.71 -2.66 -10.95
CA TYR A 135 2.44 -3.84 -10.15
C TYR A 135 2.19 -5.05 -11.04
N PHE A 136 2.38 -6.24 -10.48
CA PHE A 136 1.98 -7.49 -11.12
C PHE A 136 0.60 -7.86 -10.63
N VAL A 137 -0.26 -8.33 -11.52
CA VAL A 137 -1.55 -8.91 -11.18
C VAL A 137 -1.64 -10.32 -11.75
N HIS A 138 -2.28 -11.21 -10.99
CA HIS A 138 -2.52 -12.55 -11.46
C HIS A 138 -3.91 -12.64 -12.09
N ASP A 139 -3.95 -12.84 -13.42
CA ASP A 139 -5.18 -12.81 -14.22
C ASP A 139 -6.14 -13.98 -13.87
N LEU A 140 -5.61 -15.00 -13.18
CA LEU A 140 -6.34 -16.22 -12.77
C LEU A 140 -6.33 -16.42 -11.24
N ALA A 141 -6.10 -15.38 -10.44
CA ALA A 141 -6.07 -15.49 -8.99
C ALA A 141 -7.33 -16.21 -8.47
N PRO A 142 -7.20 -17.27 -7.65
CA PRO A 142 -8.34 -18.01 -7.14
C PRO A 142 -9.33 -17.07 -6.46
N LYS A 143 -10.61 -17.15 -6.85
CA LYS A 143 -11.69 -16.50 -6.12
C LYS A 143 -11.82 -17.21 -4.77
N LEU A 144 -11.57 -16.48 -3.69
CA LEU A 144 -11.75 -17.02 -2.35
C LEU A 144 -13.24 -17.25 -2.11
N THR A 145 -13.58 -18.45 -1.65
CA THR A 145 -14.95 -18.86 -1.32
C THR A 145 -15.41 -18.35 0.04
N THR A 146 -14.48 -17.86 0.86
CA THR A 146 -14.74 -17.27 2.17
C THR A 146 -14.18 -15.85 2.22
N ALA A 147 -15.01 -14.90 2.64
CA ALA A 147 -14.60 -13.52 2.82
C ALA A 147 -13.77 -13.40 4.11
N THR A 148 -12.45 -13.34 3.99
CA THR A 148 -11.59 -12.94 5.11
C THR A 148 -11.71 -11.42 5.30
N PRO A 149 -11.89 -10.92 6.54
CA PRO A 149 -11.82 -9.48 6.79
C PRO A 149 -10.48 -8.90 6.34
N PRO A 150 -10.45 -7.67 5.81
CA PRO A 150 -9.19 -7.03 5.43
C PRO A 150 -8.30 -6.83 6.66
N ALA A 151 -7.01 -7.09 6.46
CA ALA A 151 -5.98 -6.93 7.48
C ALA A 151 -4.69 -6.35 6.90
N LEU A 152 -3.78 -5.96 7.78
CA LEU A 152 -2.37 -5.76 7.47
C LEU A 152 -1.57 -6.91 8.07
N ILE A 153 -0.74 -7.56 7.27
CA ILE A 153 0.19 -8.59 7.71
C ILE A 153 1.61 -8.04 7.53
N LEU A 154 2.36 -7.93 8.62
CA LEU A 154 3.78 -7.58 8.58
C LEU A 154 4.66 -8.83 8.44
N ALA A 155 5.97 -8.65 8.22
CA ALA A 155 6.92 -9.74 8.02
C ALA A 155 6.94 -10.78 9.16
N ALA A 156 6.62 -10.37 10.39
CA ALA A 156 6.48 -11.25 11.55
C ALA A 156 5.27 -12.21 11.49
N GLY A 157 4.40 -12.08 10.47
CA GLY A 157 3.25 -12.95 10.23
C GLY A 157 2.00 -12.61 11.05
N HIS A 158 2.08 -11.61 11.95
CA HIS A 158 0.93 -11.14 12.70
C HIS A 158 -0.02 -10.33 11.81
N ALA A 159 -1.32 -10.66 11.86
CA ALA A 159 -2.37 -9.96 11.14
C ALA A 159 -3.07 -8.94 12.05
N TYR A 160 -3.01 -7.66 11.68
CA TYR A 160 -3.70 -6.56 12.34
C TYR A 160 -5.01 -6.26 11.61
N SER A 161 -6.14 -6.36 12.30
CA SER A 161 -7.42 -5.96 11.71
C SER A 161 -7.48 -4.44 11.52
N LEU A 162 -8.31 -3.95 10.60
CA LEU A 162 -8.47 -2.50 10.43
C LEU A 162 -9.03 -1.79 11.67
N ALA A 163 -9.74 -2.52 12.56
CA ALA A 163 -10.18 -1.98 13.84
C ALA A 163 -9.00 -1.80 14.80
N ASP A 164 -8.11 -2.78 14.89
CA ASP A 164 -6.91 -2.72 15.72
C ASP A 164 -5.98 -1.59 15.25
N LEU A 165 -5.78 -1.50 13.93
CA LEU A 165 -4.99 -0.43 13.31
C LEU A 165 -5.54 0.95 13.65
N LYS A 166 -6.87 1.12 13.58
CA LYS A 166 -7.52 2.38 13.94
C LYS A 166 -7.33 2.72 15.41
N GLN A 167 -7.53 1.73 16.29
CA GLN A 167 -7.38 1.94 17.73
C GLN A 167 -5.94 2.32 18.08
N ALA A 168 -4.96 1.63 17.50
CA ALA A 168 -3.53 1.91 17.73
C ALA A 168 -3.13 3.31 17.23
N ALA A 169 -3.74 3.78 16.13
CA ALA A 169 -3.44 5.08 15.53
C ALA A 169 -3.99 6.28 16.34
N ASN A 170 -4.78 6.06 17.40
CA ASN A 170 -5.26 7.13 18.27
C ASN A 170 -4.20 7.62 19.28
N SER A 171 -3.07 6.94 19.41
CA SER A 171 -1.98 7.35 20.29
C SER A 171 -1.13 8.48 19.65
N PRO A 172 -0.41 9.28 20.46
CA PRO A 172 0.43 10.37 19.95
C PRO A 172 1.40 9.90 18.86
N SER A 173 1.52 10.65 17.77
CA SER A 173 2.42 10.30 16.67
C SER A 173 3.87 10.51 17.09
N THR A 174 4.63 9.42 17.17
CA THR A 174 6.09 9.47 17.07
C THR A 174 6.50 9.64 15.61
N PRO A 175 7.77 9.99 15.31
CA PRO A 175 8.27 9.96 13.93
C PRO A 175 8.08 8.57 13.28
N VAL A 176 7.86 8.55 11.98
CA VAL A 176 7.86 7.30 11.18
C VAL A 176 9.31 6.92 10.90
N ILE A 177 9.77 5.80 11.47
CA ILE A 177 11.16 5.33 11.38
C ILE A 177 11.28 4.16 10.40
N ASP A 178 10.56 3.05 10.65
CA ASP A 178 10.60 1.85 9.82
C ASP A 178 9.19 1.38 9.52
N ILE A 179 8.70 1.59 8.28
CA ILE A 179 7.33 1.22 7.88
C ILE A 179 7.05 -0.29 7.89
N TYR A 180 8.09 -1.12 8.00
CA TYR A 180 7.94 -2.58 8.12
C TYR A 180 7.80 -3.03 9.57
N ASP A 181 7.99 -2.13 10.52
CA ASP A 181 7.68 -2.31 11.94
C ASP A 181 6.32 -1.69 12.30
N PHE A 182 5.59 -2.36 13.19
CA PHE A 182 4.27 -1.88 13.61
C PHE A 182 4.39 -0.62 14.47
N GLU A 183 5.27 -0.66 15.47
CA GLU A 183 5.33 0.31 16.57
C GLU A 183 5.95 1.64 16.14
N THR A 184 6.98 1.56 15.30
CA THR A 184 7.81 2.69 14.84
C THR A 184 7.50 3.10 13.39
N GLY A 185 6.68 2.33 12.68
CA GLY A 185 6.31 2.58 11.28
C GLY A 185 4.83 2.79 11.05
N ILE A 186 4.09 1.68 10.99
CA ILE A 186 2.67 1.67 10.59
C ILE A 186 1.80 2.47 11.54
N ARG A 187 1.93 2.24 12.86
CA ARG A 187 1.12 2.98 13.83
C ARG A 187 1.40 4.50 13.72
N PRO A 188 2.66 4.97 13.75
CA PRO A 188 2.99 6.38 13.51
C PRO A 188 2.45 6.92 12.18
N LEU A 189 2.56 6.16 11.09
CA LEU A 189 2.05 6.55 9.78
C LEU A 189 0.54 6.77 9.82
N LEU A 190 -0.21 5.82 10.36
CA LEU A 190 -1.67 5.91 10.47
C LEU A 190 -2.10 7.03 11.41
N ALA A 191 -1.43 7.20 12.56
CA ALA A 191 -1.69 8.31 13.48
C ALA A 191 -1.46 9.66 12.76
N THR A 192 -0.44 9.73 11.92
CA THR A 192 -0.13 10.92 11.13
C THR A 192 -1.18 11.20 10.07
N LEU A 193 -1.70 10.17 9.38
CA LEU A 193 -2.77 10.32 8.40
C LEU A 193 -4.13 10.68 9.04
N LEU A 194 -4.39 10.22 10.27
CA LEU A 194 -5.62 10.53 11.00
C LEU A 194 -5.62 11.90 11.67
N ASN A 195 -4.44 12.40 12.09
CA ASN A 195 -4.30 13.70 12.76
C ASN A 195 -3.72 14.80 11.83
N LEU A 196 -3.26 14.43 10.64
CA LEU A 196 -2.67 15.28 9.61
C LEU A 196 -1.53 16.17 10.07
N THR A 197 -0.58 15.54 10.73
CA THR A 197 0.73 16.12 11.01
C THR A 197 1.60 15.97 9.75
N PRO A 198 2.15 17.03 9.16
CA PRO A 198 3.10 16.85 8.06
C PRO A 198 4.32 16.05 8.52
N PHE A 199 4.77 15.08 7.73
CA PHE A 199 5.89 14.22 8.09
C PHE A 199 6.81 13.94 6.90
N THR A 200 8.05 13.57 7.25
CA THR A 200 9.05 13.09 6.29
C THR A 200 9.29 11.62 6.60
N LEU A 201 9.23 10.78 5.57
CA LEU A 201 9.65 9.39 5.70
C LEU A 201 11.18 9.33 5.80
N ALA A 202 11.69 8.50 6.70
CA ALA A 202 13.11 8.19 6.71
C ALA A 202 13.53 7.62 5.34
N ALA A 203 14.74 7.97 4.88
CA ALA A 203 15.33 7.27 3.76
C ALA A 203 15.60 5.82 4.21
N GLY A 204 14.93 4.86 3.56
CA GLY A 204 15.19 3.43 3.74
C GLY A 204 16.49 3.01 3.07
#